data_AF-A0A255T8L0-F1
#
_entry.id   AF-A0A255T8L0-F1
#
_cell.length_a   1.000
_cell.length_b   1.000
_cell.length_c   1.000
_cell.angle_alpha   90.00
_cell.angle_beta   90.00
_cell.angle_gamma   90.00
#
_symmetry.space_group_name_H-M   'P 1'
#
loop_
_entity.id
_entity.type
_entity.pdbx_description
1 polymer ?
#
loop_
_entity_poly.entity_id
_entity_poly.type
_entity_poly.pdbx_seq_one_letter_code
_entity_poly.pdbx_strand_id
1 'polypeptide(L)'
;MDIDKELEKIFDDPLLSDITAKEAGLFDIPQDMKDVIGRKQADYVAQRKPCEDFYKYAEGFKKVHSDLKAGKRSLVRIAKTVNLKEGHYYIVSGQMVFLEKILESYEGTNHAIDGRTRCIYENGQESDILLQTLRKSVMGDGYGVTELDSEMERSFFRHGTSNGEDIVTGYIYVLRSLSKAPEISCKKDLYKIGFSTNRVEDRIAYAENEPTYLMAPVEIVASYKVMNLNSHKFEDIIHKVLKSVQMNINVYDANGVEHQPREWFVVPFGIIEIIIQRILDGTIVNYLYNPKLQCLEKQIKQNSSKYDTQGMNILTLRIRQILFNEIVGGTKTVERREIKQTTLNRYTYIDPADGKRYLRRFDALRFIVGQGGHGGDNVLVSVVDTTYADGIVEFHLGEILDIRREDGMALL
;
A
#
# COMPACT_ATOMS: atom_id res chain seq x y z
N MET A 1 14.71 2.92 41.38
CA MET A 1 13.62 3.69 42.03
C MET A 1 12.55 2.68 42.31
N ASP A 2 12.33 2.42 43.60
CA ASP A 2 11.52 1.30 44.07
C ASP A 2 10.05 1.76 44.07
N ILE A 3 9.31 1.38 43.03
CA ILE A 3 7.96 1.90 42.72
C ILE A 3 7.00 1.60 43.88
N ASP A 4 7.20 0.47 44.56
CA ASP A 4 6.40 0.06 45.70
C ASP A 4 6.57 1.01 46.90
N LYS A 5 7.79 1.55 47.08
CA LYS A 5 8.08 2.56 48.11
C LYS A 5 7.55 3.95 47.79
N GLU A 6 7.36 4.28 46.51
CA GLU A 6 6.72 5.54 46.12
C GLU A 6 5.19 5.46 46.22
N LEU A 7 4.62 4.29 45.97
CA LEU A 7 3.19 4.03 46.18
C LEU A 7 2.82 4.09 47.67
N GLU A 8 3.62 3.51 48.57
CA GLU A 8 3.39 3.61 50.02
C GLU A 8 3.36 5.08 50.49
N LYS A 9 4.25 5.92 49.96
CA LYS A 9 4.27 7.36 50.31
C LYS A 9 3.06 8.15 49.81
N ILE A 10 2.41 7.69 48.74
CA ILE A 10 1.19 8.32 48.21
C ILE A 10 0.00 7.96 49.10
N PHE A 11 -0.03 6.75 49.67
CA PHE A 11 -1.10 6.33 50.59
C PHE A 11 -0.98 6.90 52.01
N ASP A 12 0.20 7.40 52.40
CA ASP A 12 0.46 8.08 53.67
C ASP A 12 0.14 9.60 53.65
N ASP A 13 -0.48 10.12 52.58
CA ASP A 13 -0.88 11.53 52.48
C ASP A 13 -2.08 11.83 53.41
N PRO A 14 -2.00 12.84 54.30
CA PRO A 14 -3.12 13.28 55.16
C PRO A 14 -4.40 13.68 54.42
N LEU A 15 -4.35 13.91 53.10
CA LEU A 15 -5.51 14.14 52.24
C LEU A 15 -6.28 12.86 51.85
N LEU A 16 -5.69 11.68 52.07
CA LEU A 16 -6.26 10.36 51.71
C LEU A 16 -6.67 9.53 52.93
N SER A 17 -6.46 10.03 54.16
CA SER A 17 -6.76 9.31 55.40
C SER A 17 -8.26 9.17 55.71
N ASP A 18 -9.14 9.87 54.98
CA ASP A 18 -10.59 9.87 55.19
C ASP A 18 -11.36 8.91 54.26
N ILE A 19 -10.68 8.06 53.49
CA ILE A 19 -11.35 7.05 52.66
C ILE A 19 -11.91 5.96 53.56
N THR A 20 -13.23 5.90 53.67
CA THR A 20 -13.91 4.88 54.48
C THR A 20 -13.78 3.50 53.82
N ALA A 21 -13.83 2.42 54.62
CA ALA A 21 -13.77 1.03 54.12
C ALA A 21 -14.82 0.70 53.03
N LYS A 22 -15.87 1.52 52.90
CA LYS A 22 -16.92 1.41 51.88
C LYS A 22 -16.49 1.99 50.52
N GLU A 23 -15.54 2.91 50.49
CA GLU A 23 -14.99 3.55 49.29
C GLU A 23 -13.77 2.79 48.73
N ALA A 24 -13.06 2.02 49.57
CA ALA A 24 -12.01 1.10 49.13
C ALA A 24 -12.54 0.00 48.18
N GLY A 25 -13.78 -0.46 48.39
CA GLY A 25 -14.44 -1.44 47.51
C GLY A 25 -14.80 -0.90 46.12
N LEU A 26 -14.68 0.41 45.88
CA LEU A 26 -14.86 1.02 44.55
C LEU A 26 -13.64 0.78 43.64
N PHE A 27 -12.49 0.45 44.24
CA PHE A 27 -11.25 0.10 43.55
C PHE A 27 -11.03 -1.41 43.42
N ASP A 28 -11.98 -2.22 43.92
CA ASP A 28 -11.92 -3.66 43.74
C ASP A 28 -12.22 -4.01 42.27
N ILE A 29 -11.20 -4.58 41.61
CA ILE A 29 -11.29 -5.01 40.23
C ILE A 29 -12.34 -6.14 40.14
N PRO A 30 -13.41 -5.99 39.32
CA PRO A 30 -14.43 -7.02 39.14
C PRO A 30 -13.83 -8.37 38.72
N GLN A 31 -14.41 -9.48 39.20
CA GLN A 31 -13.86 -10.82 39.03
C GLN A 31 -13.70 -11.22 37.53
N ASP A 32 -14.63 -10.75 36.71
CA ASP A 32 -14.64 -10.82 35.25
C ASP A 32 -13.46 -10.08 34.60
N MET A 33 -12.98 -9.00 35.22
CA MET A 33 -11.79 -8.27 34.79
C MET A 33 -10.50 -8.96 35.27
N LYS A 34 -10.52 -9.64 36.44
CA LYS A 34 -9.42 -10.52 36.90
C LYS A 34 -9.22 -11.72 35.98
N ASP A 35 -10.28 -12.30 35.43
CA ASP A 35 -10.20 -13.38 34.43
C ASP A 35 -9.63 -12.91 33.08
N VAL A 36 -9.88 -11.66 32.69
CA VAL A 36 -9.29 -11.02 31.50
C VAL A 36 -7.82 -10.67 31.72
N ILE A 37 -7.43 -10.29 32.94
CA ILE A 37 -6.04 -10.03 33.34
C ILE A 37 -5.26 -11.35 33.42
N GLY A 38 -5.85 -12.42 33.97
CA GLY A 38 -5.27 -13.77 34.00
C GLY A 38 -5.07 -14.38 32.61
N ARG A 39 -5.97 -14.13 31.66
CA ARG A 39 -5.80 -14.53 30.24
C ARG A 39 -4.79 -13.68 29.45
N LYS A 40 -4.34 -12.56 30.00
CA LYS A 40 -3.37 -11.63 29.39
C LYS A 40 -1.93 -11.80 29.89
N GLN A 41 -1.64 -12.81 30.70
CA GLN A 41 -0.25 -13.25 30.86
C GLN A 41 0.15 -13.98 29.57
N ALA A 42 0.69 -13.23 28.60
CA ALA A 42 1.44 -13.83 27.53
C ALA A 42 2.69 -14.46 28.15
N ASP A 43 2.73 -15.80 28.25
CA ASP A 43 3.82 -16.56 28.89
C ASP A 43 5.21 -16.29 28.27
N TYR A 44 5.28 -15.63 27.12
CA TYR A 44 6.54 -15.22 26.50
C TYR A 44 6.38 -13.99 25.60
N VAL A 45 7.05 -12.90 25.97
CA VAL A 45 7.23 -11.70 25.13
C VAL A 45 8.51 -11.89 24.32
N ALA A 46 8.39 -11.93 22.98
CA ALA A 46 9.55 -12.05 22.10
C ALA A 46 10.54 -10.91 22.35
N GLN A 47 11.78 -11.26 22.70
CA GLN A 47 12.86 -10.29 22.94
C GLN A 47 13.84 -10.35 21.77
N ARG A 48 14.32 -9.17 21.35
CA ARG A 48 15.41 -9.08 20.37
C ARG A 48 16.71 -9.52 21.03
N LYS A 49 17.41 -10.48 20.42
CA LYS A 49 18.71 -10.96 20.86
C LYS A 49 19.76 -10.69 19.77
N PRO A 50 21.05 -10.55 20.09
CA PRO A 50 22.10 -10.49 19.08
C PRO A 50 22.08 -11.77 18.22
N CYS A 51 22.17 -11.62 16.90
CA CYS A 51 22.26 -12.74 15.96
C CYS A 51 23.73 -13.12 15.77
N GLU A 52 24.12 -14.31 16.25
CA GLU A 52 25.51 -14.78 16.22
C GLU A 52 26.02 -15.02 14.79
N ASP A 53 25.14 -15.43 13.87
CA ASP A 53 25.48 -15.72 12.48
C ASP A 53 25.05 -14.62 11.49
N PHE A 54 24.94 -13.37 11.98
CA PHE A 54 24.56 -12.22 11.16
C PHE A 54 25.46 -11.99 9.93
N TYR A 55 26.72 -12.44 9.99
CA TYR A 55 27.66 -12.35 8.86
C TYR A 55 27.12 -13.02 7.58
N LYS A 56 26.24 -14.02 7.69
CA LYS A 56 25.60 -14.67 6.54
C LYS A 56 24.55 -13.80 5.85
N TYR A 57 23.92 -12.88 6.58
CA TYR A 57 22.78 -12.08 6.08
C TYR A 57 23.16 -10.63 5.76
N ALA A 58 24.28 -10.14 6.31
CA ALA A 58 24.72 -8.75 6.17
C ALA A 58 24.84 -8.30 4.70
N GLU A 59 25.41 -9.14 3.82
CA GLU A 59 25.49 -8.83 2.39
C GLU A 59 24.12 -8.81 1.71
N GLY A 60 23.20 -9.68 2.15
CA GLY A 60 21.81 -9.72 1.67
C GLY A 60 21.10 -8.39 1.90
N PHE A 61 21.14 -7.86 3.13
CA PHE A 61 20.54 -6.56 3.46
C PHE A 61 21.12 -5.41 2.64
N LYS A 62 22.46 -5.36 2.50
CA LYS A 62 23.13 -4.35 1.66
C LYS A 62 22.67 -4.42 0.21
N LYS A 63 22.57 -5.63 -0.33
CA LYS A 63 22.08 -5.86 -1.69
C LYS A 63 20.62 -5.42 -1.84
N VAL A 64 19.73 -5.77 -0.91
CA VAL A 64 18.33 -5.36 -0.96
C VAL A 64 18.18 -3.84 -0.92
N HIS A 65 18.93 -3.14 -0.06
CA HIS A 65 18.96 -1.68 -0.03
C HIS A 65 19.48 -1.08 -1.33
N SER A 66 20.54 -1.65 -1.89
CA SER A 66 21.05 -1.23 -3.21
C SER A 66 20.01 -1.45 -4.30
N ASP A 67 19.33 -2.60 -4.29
CA ASP A 67 18.30 -2.97 -5.26
C ASP A 67 17.04 -2.11 -5.13
N LEU A 68 16.68 -1.66 -3.92
CA LEU A 68 15.58 -0.70 -3.69
C LEU A 68 15.93 0.70 -4.19
N LYS A 69 17.17 1.15 -3.99
CA LYS A 69 17.67 2.44 -4.49
C LYS A 69 17.87 2.46 -6.00
N ALA A 70 18.27 1.33 -6.56
CA ALA A 70 18.29 1.06 -7.99
C ALA A 70 16.93 0.58 -8.51
N GLY A 71 15.89 0.58 -7.66
CA GLY A 71 14.50 0.12 -7.84
C GLY A 71 14.28 -1.14 -8.68
N LYS A 72 15.24 -2.07 -8.68
CA LYS A 72 15.06 -3.47 -9.08
C LYS A 72 14.05 -4.18 -8.20
N ARG A 73 13.84 -3.64 -6.99
CA ARG A 73 12.78 -4.02 -6.04
C ARG A 73 11.97 -2.79 -5.68
N SER A 74 10.73 -3.00 -5.28
CA SER A 74 9.82 -1.95 -4.80
C SER A 74 9.24 -2.35 -3.45
N LEU A 75 8.68 -1.37 -2.75
CA LEU A 75 7.91 -1.63 -1.52
C LEU A 75 6.44 -1.85 -1.87
N VAL A 76 5.80 -2.76 -1.17
CA VAL A 76 4.38 -3.07 -1.35
C VAL A 76 3.71 -3.05 0.01
N ARG A 77 2.55 -2.39 0.11
CA ARG A 77 1.70 -2.53 1.31
C ARG A 77 1.08 -3.91 1.35
N ILE A 78 1.29 -4.61 2.45
CA ILE A 78 0.73 -5.95 2.65
C ILE A 78 -0.68 -5.82 3.22
N ALA A 79 -1.64 -6.42 2.55
CA ALA A 79 -3.04 -6.37 2.95
C ALA A 79 -3.41 -7.58 3.82
N LYS A 80 -4.52 -7.44 4.58
CA LYS A 80 -4.90 -8.31 5.71
C LYS A 80 -4.95 -9.82 5.42
N THR A 81 -5.17 -10.22 4.17
CA THR A 81 -5.32 -11.62 3.77
C THR A 81 -4.04 -12.24 3.21
N VAL A 82 -2.95 -11.46 3.07
CA VAL A 82 -1.69 -11.96 2.51
C VAL A 82 -0.85 -12.59 3.62
N ASN A 83 -0.46 -13.84 3.42
CA ASN A 83 0.47 -14.54 4.30
C ASN A 83 1.91 -14.09 4.01
N LEU A 84 2.67 -13.84 5.08
CA LEU A 84 4.11 -13.60 4.97
C LEU A 84 4.81 -14.92 4.62
N LYS A 85 5.88 -14.84 3.84
CA LYS A 85 6.60 -15.99 3.28
C LYS A 85 8.03 -16.03 3.81
N GLU A 86 8.52 -17.24 4.05
CA GLU A 86 9.92 -17.50 4.35
C GLU A 86 10.82 -17.01 3.20
N GLY A 87 12.04 -16.60 3.52
CA GLY A 87 13.02 -16.09 2.55
C GLY A 87 12.72 -14.69 2.00
N HIS A 88 11.72 -13.99 2.51
CA HIS A 88 11.33 -12.66 2.05
C HIS A 88 11.76 -11.55 3.02
N TYR A 89 11.91 -10.34 2.47
CA TYR A 89 12.26 -9.14 3.23
C TYR A 89 11.03 -8.26 3.48
N TYR A 90 10.97 -7.68 4.66
CA TYR A 90 9.91 -6.80 5.13
C TYR A 90 10.54 -5.57 5.78
N ILE A 91 9.79 -4.48 5.86
CA ILE A 91 10.14 -3.29 6.64
C ILE A 91 9.13 -3.17 7.77
N VAL A 92 9.64 -3.04 8.99
CA VAL A 92 8.83 -2.85 10.20
C VAL A 92 9.41 -1.69 10.98
N SER A 93 8.59 -0.66 11.26
CA SER A 93 9.02 0.56 11.96
C SER A 93 10.31 1.18 11.39
N GLY A 94 10.41 1.19 10.05
CA GLY A 94 11.55 1.75 9.32
C GLY A 94 12.80 0.87 9.25
N GLN A 95 12.77 -0.32 9.86
CA GLN A 95 13.88 -1.26 9.88
C GLN A 95 13.60 -2.48 8.97
N MET A 96 14.60 -2.89 8.18
CA MET A 96 14.49 -4.09 7.35
C MET A 96 14.64 -5.37 8.18
N VAL A 97 13.75 -6.33 7.92
CA VAL A 97 13.66 -7.63 8.58
C VAL A 97 13.61 -8.72 7.51
N PHE A 98 14.44 -9.73 7.66
CA PHE A 98 14.42 -10.95 6.86
C PHE A 98 13.70 -12.05 7.63
N LEU A 99 12.62 -12.57 7.05
CA LEU A 99 11.91 -13.72 7.60
C LEU A 99 12.65 -14.98 7.14
N GLU A 100 13.56 -15.50 7.95
CA GLU A 100 14.37 -16.66 7.58
C GLU A 100 13.51 -17.93 7.53
N LYS A 101 12.78 -18.22 8.62
CA LYS A 101 12.03 -19.46 8.75
C LYS A 101 10.82 -19.30 9.68
N ILE A 102 9.78 -20.07 9.43
CA ILE A 102 8.65 -20.30 10.33
C ILE A 102 8.95 -21.64 11.03
N LEU A 103 9.28 -21.57 12.32
CA LEU A 103 9.76 -22.70 13.12
C LEU A 103 8.63 -23.68 13.47
N GLU A 104 7.44 -23.14 13.74
CA GLU A 104 6.25 -23.90 14.09
C GLU A 104 5.05 -23.31 13.34
N SER A 105 4.09 -24.16 12.97
CA SER A 105 2.84 -23.72 12.33
C SER A 105 1.66 -24.43 12.98
N TYR A 106 0.76 -23.65 13.59
CA TYR A 106 -0.53 -24.12 14.11
C TYR A 106 -1.66 -23.24 13.58
N GLU A 107 -2.88 -23.76 13.58
CA GLU A 107 -4.06 -22.96 13.27
C GLU A 107 -4.37 -22.03 14.45
N GLY A 108 -4.22 -20.72 14.25
CA GLY A 108 -4.59 -19.72 15.24
C GLY A 108 -6.11 -19.59 15.40
N THR A 109 -6.54 -18.80 16.38
CA THR A 109 -7.96 -18.57 16.74
C THR A 109 -8.87 -18.10 15.61
N ASN A 110 -8.30 -17.61 14.50
CA ASN A 110 -9.02 -17.15 13.31
C ASN A 110 -8.89 -18.11 12.09
N HIS A 111 -8.52 -19.39 12.29
CA HIS A 111 -8.23 -20.36 11.21
C HIS A 111 -7.10 -19.90 10.26
N ALA A 112 -6.24 -18.98 10.73
CA ALA A 112 -5.08 -18.51 10.00
C ALA A 112 -3.84 -19.20 10.56
N ILE A 113 -2.93 -19.62 9.67
CA ILE A 113 -1.65 -20.20 10.07
C ILE A 113 -0.85 -19.16 10.87
N ASP A 114 -0.45 -19.55 12.07
CA ASP A 114 0.39 -18.78 12.99
C ASP A 114 1.50 -19.67 13.54
N GLY A 115 2.55 -19.06 14.09
CA GLY A 115 3.57 -19.76 14.83
C GLY A 115 4.87 -18.98 14.94
N ARG A 116 5.85 -19.59 15.63
CA ARG A 116 7.13 -18.94 15.93
C ARG A 116 7.94 -18.76 14.65
N THR A 117 8.56 -17.60 14.49
CA THR A 117 9.42 -17.30 13.34
C THR A 117 10.85 -17.13 13.79
N ARG A 118 11.81 -17.17 12.86
CA ARG A 118 13.15 -16.62 13.05
C ARG A 118 13.29 -15.41 12.14
N CYS A 119 13.24 -14.23 12.73
CA CYS A 119 13.36 -12.96 12.03
C CYS A 119 14.74 -12.36 12.29
N ILE A 120 15.50 -12.07 11.24
CA ILE A 120 16.79 -11.40 11.33
C ILE A 120 16.61 -9.93 10.96
N TYR A 121 17.13 -9.02 11.78
CA TYR A 121 17.04 -7.58 11.58
C TYR A 121 18.36 -7.05 11.02
N GLU A 122 18.29 -6.00 10.21
CA GLU A 122 19.47 -5.40 9.57
C GLU A 122 20.52 -4.83 10.54
N ASN A 123 20.16 -4.63 11.82
CA ASN A 123 21.07 -4.16 12.87
C ASN A 123 21.80 -5.30 13.59
N GLY A 124 21.72 -6.53 13.09
CA GLY A 124 22.39 -7.68 13.69
C GLY A 124 21.64 -8.32 14.85
N GLN A 125 20.35 -8.01 15.03
CA GLN A 125 19.50 -8.67 16.01
C GLN A 125 18.63 -9.75 15.36
N GLU A 126 18.22 -10.75 16.12
CA GLU A 126 17.19 -11.71 15.75
C GLU A 126 16.05 -11.69 16.78
N SER A 127 14.85 -12.08 16.34
CA SER A 127 13.67 -12.22 17.18
C SER A 127 12.89 -13.45 16.77
N ASP A 128 12.32 -14.13 17.76
CA ASP A 128 11.44 -15.27 17.62
C ASP A 128 9.95 -14.90 17.68
N ILE A 129 9.65 -13.72 17.13
CA ILE A 129 8.31 -13.14 17.16
C ILE A 129 7.29 -14.06 16.48
N LEU A 130 6.07 -14.09 17.00
CA LEU A 130 4.97 -14.82 16.35
C LEU A 130 4.67 -14.22 14.97
N LEU A 131 4.37 -15.09 14.01
CA LEU A 131 4.04 -14.72 12.63
C LEU A 131 2.87 -13.73 12.59
N GLN A 132 1.86 -13.90 13.44
CA GLN A 132 0.74 -12.98 13.54
C GLN A 132 1.15 -11.60 14.05
N THR A 133 2.11 -11.52 14.98
CA THR A 133 2.61 -10.23 15.48
C THR A 133 3.45 -9.53 14.42
N LEU A 134 4.35 -10.24 13.72
CA LEU A 134 5.07 -9.71 12.57
C LEU A 134 4.10 -9.20 11.50
N ARG A 135 3.05 -9.97 11.19
CA ARG A 135 2.00 -9.60 10.24
C ARG A 135 1.31 -8.30 10.64
N LYS A 136 0.93 -8.14 11.91
CA LYS A 136 0.35 -6.89 12.43
C LYS A 136 1.30 -5.71 12.28
N SER A 137 2.58 -5.89 12.57
CA SER A 137 3.59 -4.83 12.42
C SER A 137 3.77 -4.42 10.96
N VAL A 138 3.95 -5.38 10.05
CA VAL A 138 4.08 -5.10 8.61
C VAL A 138 2.81 -4.43 8.05
N MET A 139 1.63 -4.82 8.52
CA MET A 139 0.36 -4.21 8.09
C MET A 139 0.11 -2.81 8.65
N GLY A 140 0.65 -2.50 9.83
CA GLY A 140 0.43 -1.22 10.50
C GLY A 140 1.23 -0.10 9.86
N ASP A 141 2.54 -0.15 10.01
CA ASP A 141 3.48 0.90 9.58
C ASP A 141 4.55 0.38 8.61
N GLY A 142 4.48 -0.89 8.23
CA GLY A 142 5.50 -1.58 7.47
C GLY A 142 5.20 -1.80 5.99
N TYR A 143 6.10 -2.55 5.35
CA TYR A 143 6.06 -2.87 3.92
C TYR A 143 6.60 -4.28 3.67
N GLY A 144 6.13 -4.93 2.59
CA GLY A 144 6.84 -6.04 1.97
C GLY A 144 7.81 -5.52 0.91
N VAL A 145 8.96 -6.14 0.79
CA VAL A 145 9.90 -5.88 -0.30
C VAL A 145 9.60 -6.88 -1.41
N THR A 146 9.40 -6.42 -2.64
CA THR A 146 9.18 -7.31 -3.77
C THR A 146 10.41 -8.15 -4.05
N GLU A 147 10.21 -9.31 -4.68
CA GLU A 147 11.31 -10.00 -5.35
C GLU A 147 11.83 -9.16 -6.52
N LEU A 148 12.96 -9.59 -7.09
CA LEU A 148 13.54 -8.94 -8.26
C LEU A 148 12.51 -8.96 -9.40
N ASP A 149 12.18 -7.78 -9.90
CA ASP A 149 11.26 -7.67 -11.02
C ASP A 149 11.97 -8.13 -12.30
N SER A 150 11.77 -9.40 -12.68
CA SER A 150 12.35 -9.97 -13.90
C SER A 150 11.93 -9.24 -15.18
N GLU A 151 10.83 -8.47 -15.15
CA GLU A 151 10.41 -7.63 -16.28
C GLU A 151 11.31 -6.40 -16.45
N MET A 152 11.83 -5.82 -15.35
CA MET A 152 12.78 -4.71 -15.40
C MET A 152 14.10 -5.15 -16.05
N GLU A 153 14.63 -6.33 -15.71
CA GLU A 153 15.84 -6.84 -16.38
C GLU A 153 15.65 -7.03 -17.89
N ARG A 154 14.44 -7.39 -18.35
CA ARG A 154 14.15 -7.51 -19.79
C ARG A 154 13.97 -6.15 -20.48
N SER A 155 13.47 -5.13 -19.79
CA SER A 155 13.31 -3.78 -20.37
C SER A 155 14.65 -3.06 -20.56
N PHE A 156 15.67 -3.36 -19.72
CA PHE A 156 17.05 -2.91 -19.94
C PHE A 156 17.64 -3.41 -21.27
N PHE A 157 17.19 -4.57 -21.79
CA PHE A 157 17.66 -5.15 -23.05
C PHE A 157 16.73 -4.93 -24.25
N ARG A 158 15.47 -4.50 -24.05
CA ARG A 158 14.54 -4.21 -25.16
C ARG A 158 14.60 -2.74 -25.57
N HIS A 159 15.77 -2.32 -26.05
CA HIS A 159 15.80 -1.20 -26.99
C HIS A 159 15.53 -1.76 -28.39
N GLY A 160 14.34 -1.47 -28.93
CA GLY A 160 14.02 -1.61 -30.35
C GLY A 160 13.39 -2.94 -30.78
N THR A 161 12.05 -3.03 -30.72
CA THR A 161 11.30 -3.71 -31.79
C THR A 161 10.55 -2.63 -32.55
N SER A 162 11.18 -2.17 -33.63
CA SER A 162 10.70 -1.14 -34.54
C SER A 162 9.48 -1.64 -35.31
N ASN A 163 8.35 -0.97 -35.16
CA ASN A 163 7.34 -0.91 -36.21
C ASN A 163 7.62 0.37 -37.01
N GLY A 164 7.62 0.26 -38.35
CA GLY A 164 8.24 1.22 -39.27
C GLY A 164 7.61 2.61 -39.43
N GLU A 165 6.90 3.14 -38.42
CA GLU A 165 6.20 4.44 -38.50
C GLU A 165 6.35 5.31 -37.22
N ASP A 166 7.36 5.09 -36.39
CA ASP A 166 7.51 5.86 -35.15
C ASP A 166 8.16 7.24 -35.36
N ILE A 167 7.37 8.31 -35.16
CA ILE A 167 7.85 9.70 -35.16
C ILE A 167 8.52 9.98 -33.80
N VAL A 168 9.78 10.44 -33.84
CA VAL A 168 10.48 10.92 -32.64
C VAL A 168 9.75 12.14 -32.09
N THR A 169 9.18 12.02 -30.90
CA THR A 169 8.38 13.09 -30.28
C THR A 169 9.20 14.06 -29.43
N GLY A 170 10.38 13.65 -28.93
CA GLY A 170 11.27 14.54 -28.18
C GLY A 170 12.30 13.82 -27.30
N TYR A 171 12.81 14.55 -26.31
CA TYR A 171 13.83 14.14 -25.37
C TYR A 171 13.36 14.44 -23.94
N ILE A 172 13.38 13.42 -23.08
CA ILE A 172 13.35 13.62 -21.63
C ILE A 172 14.80 13.87 -21.20
N TYR A 173 15.03 14.89 -20.37
CA TYR A 173 16.35 15.21 -19.86
C TYR A 173 16.36 15.37 -18.35
N VAL A 174 17.50 15.00 -17.76
CA VAL A 174 17.79 15.15 -16.34
C VAL A 174 19.04 16.01 -16.20
N LEU A 175 18.93 17.13 -15.49
CA LEU A 175 20.01 18.09 -15.33
C LEU A 175 20.41 18.23 -13.87
N ARG A 176 21.67 18.61 -13.65
CA ARG A 176 22.20 19.04 -12.35
C ARG A 176 22.59 20.51 -12.42
N SER A 177 22.24 21.28 -11.39
CA SER A 177 22.68 22.68 -11.28
C SER A 177 24.16 22.75 -10.90
N LEU A 178 24.89 23.66 -11.53
CA LEU A 178 26.27 24.03 -11.18
C LEU A 178 26.32 25.31 -10.34
N SER A 179 25.18 25.75 -9.77
CA SER A 179 25.12 26.92 -8.89
C SER A 179 26.01 26.75 -7.66
N LYS A 180 26.71 27.82 -7.30
CA LYS A 180 27.53 27.88 -6.07
C LYS A 180 26.73 28.32 -4.84
N ALA A 181 25.46 28.67 -5.01
CA ALA A 181 24.61 29.07 -3.89
C ALA A 181 24.52 27.92 -2.86
N PRO A 182 24.76 28.17 -1.56
CA PRO A 182 24.75 27.12 -0.54
C PRO A 182 23.42 26.34 -0.50
N GLU A 183 22.30 27.02 -0.70
CA GLU A 183 20.96 26.44 -0.74
C GLU A 183 20.73 25.42 -1.87
N ILE A 184 21.53 25.47 -2.94
CA ILE A 184 21.49 24.54 -4.08
C ILE A 184 22.63 23.51 -3.96
N SER A 185 23.87 24.00 -3.81
CA SER A 185 25.08 23.16 -3.83
C SER A 185 25.16 22.13 -2.69
N CYS A 186 24.55 22.40 -1.53
CA CYS A 186 24.52 21.42 -0.43
C CYS A 186 23.51 20.29 -0.64
N LYS A 187 22.58 20.41 -1.60
CA LYS A 187 21.53 19.41 -1.81
C LYS A 187 22.08 18.27 -2.66
N LYS A 188 22.40 17.17 -1.98
CA LYS A 188 22.68 15.90 -2.65
C LYS A 188 21.42 15.42 -3.41
N ASP A 189 21.62 14.85 -4.59
CA ASP A 189 20.56 14.28 -5.42
C ASP A 189 19.49 15.30 -5.89
N LEU A 190 19.89 16.56 -6.06
CA LEU A 190 19.04 17.59 -6.66
C LEU A 190 19.13 17.53 -8.19
N TYR A 191 17.99 17.30 -8.84
CA TYR A 191 17.90 17.20 -10.29
C TYR A 191 16.72 17.98 -10.86
N LYS A 192 16.92 18.59 -12.03
CA LYS A 192 15.82 19.09 -12.87
C LYS A 192 15.41 18.01 -13.86
N ILE A 193 14.12 17.74 -13.98
CA ILE A 193 13.57 16.79 -14.95
C ILE A 193 12.66 17.56 -15.90
N GLY A 194 12.92 17.46 -17.21
CA GLY A 194 12.13 18.18 -18.20
C GLY A 194 12.01 17.43 -19.52
N PHE A 195 11.20 17.99 -20.42
CA PHE A 195 10.97 17.49 -21.77
C PHE A 195 11.29 18.58 -22.81
N SER A 196 11.86 18.18 -23.94
CA SER A 196 12.12 19.06 -25.08
C SER A 196 11.82 18.35 -26.39
N THR A 197 11.18 19.02 -27.34
CA THR A 197 11.06 18.54 -28.72
C THR A 197 12.36 18.73 -29.51
N ASN A 198 13.15 19.75 -29.13
CA ASN A 198 14.46 20.05 -29.71
C ASN A 198 15.58 19.33 -28.94
N ARG A 199 16.81 19.36 -29.46
CA ARG A 199 17.97 18.82 -28.76
C ARG A 199 18.11 19.47 -27.37
N VAL A 200 18.55 18.67 -26.41
CA VAL A 200 18.68 19.12 -25.01
C VAL A 200 19.71 20.23 -24.92
N GLU A 201 20.82 20.13 -25.65
CA GLU A 201 21.86 21.16 -25.71
C GLU A 201 21.31 22.54 -26.10
N ASP A 202 20.45 22.59 -27.12
CA ASP A 202 19.85 23.84 -27.59
C ASP A 202 18.88 24.42 -26.56
N ARG A 203 18.16 23.55 -25.83
CA ARG A 203 17.19 23.94 -24.80
C ARG A 203 17.85 24.53 -23.55
N ILE A 204 19.10 24.18 -23.27
CA ILE A 204 19.85 24.64 -22.09
C ILE A 204 20.91 25.70 -22.40
N ALA A 205 21.04 26.14 -23.66
CA ALA A 205 22.11 27.04 -24.09
C ALA A 205 22.17 28.36 -23.31
N TYR A 206 21.03 28.86 -22.81
CA TYR A 206 20.92 30.09 -22.03
C TYR A 206 20.52 29.85 -20.56
N ALA A 207 20.77 28.65 -20.03
CA ALA A 207 20.34 28.25 -18.70
C ALA A 207 20.80 29.21 -17.58
N GLU A 208 22.01 29.75 -17.68
CA GLU A 208 22.56 30.67 -16.68
C GLU A 208 21.75 31.97 -16.51
N ASN A 209 20.96 32.36 -17.51
CA ASN A 209 20.16 33.58 -17.51
C ASN A 209 18.66 33.31 -17.33
N GLU A 210 18.27 32.06 -17.16
CA GLU A 210 16.88 31.65 -17.13
C GLU A 210 16.47 31.19 -15.71
N PRO A 211 15.41 31.78 -15.13
CA PRO A 211 14.98 31.44 -13.78
C PRO A 211 14.64 29.95 -13.59
N THR A 212 14.12 29.28 -14.63
CA THR A 212 13.78 27.84 -14.58
C THR A 212 15.00 26.92 -14.32
N TYR A 213 16.21 27.43 -14.60
CA TYR A 213 17.48 26.76 -14.35
C TYR A 213 18.25 27.35 -13.16
N LEU A 214 17.55 28.10 -12.29
CA LEU A 214 18.10 28.69 -11.07
C LEU A 214 19.17 29.76 -11.33
N MET A 215 19.10 30.45 -12.48
CA MET A 215 20.06 31.49 -12.87
C MET A 215 21.51 30.99 -12.80
N ALA A 216 21.73 29.74 -13.20
CA ALA A 216 23.03 29.08 -13.11
C ALA A 216 23.26 28.10 -14.27
N PRO A 217 24.52 27.82 -14.62
CA PRO A 217 24.84 26.76 -15.57
C PRO A 217 24.34 25.39 -15.09
N VAL A 218 24.06 24.51 -16.04
CA VAL A 218 23.55 23.16 -15.78
C VAL A 218 24.34 22.11 -16.55
N GLU A 219 24.43 20.91 -15.98
CA GLU A 219 25.07 19.73 -16.58
C GLU A 219 23.99 18.72 -16.99
N ILE A 220 24.11 18.12 -18.18
CA ILE A 220 23.26 17.00 -18.61
C ILE A 220 23.73 15.73 -17.92
N VAL A 221 22.91 15.18 -17.04
CA VAL A 221 23.16 13.92 -16.34
C VAL A 221 22.65 12.75 -17.17
N ALA A 222 21.49 12.91 -17.79
CA ALA A 222 20.91 11.92 -18.69
C ALA A 222 19.99 12.55 -19.73
N SER A 223 19.88 11.89 -20.89
CA SER A 223 18.91 12.22 -21.93
C SER A 223 18.34 10.94 -22.53
N TYR A 224 17.01 10.90 -22.66
CA TYR A 224 16.27 9.77 -23.18
C TYR A 224 15.47 10.22 -24.39
N LYS A 225 15.73 9.61 -25.55
CA LYS A 225 14.96 9.84 -26.77
C LYS A 225 13.64 9.08 -26.66
N VAL A 226 12.51 9.77 -26.89
CA VAL A 226 11.17 9.20 -26.72
C VAL A 226 10.29 9.40 -27.93
N MET A 227 9.42 8.43 -28.19
CA MET A 227 8.50 8.37 -29.32
C MET A 227 7.07 8.34 -28.79
N ASN A 228 6.14 9.01 -29.47
CA ASN A 228 4.72 9.11 -29.12
C ASN A 228 4.42 9.56 -27.68
N LEU A 229 5.31 10.34 -27.05
CA LEU A 229 5.11 10.85 -25.69
C LEU A 229 4.46 12.24 -25.72
N ASN A 230 3.37 12.41 -24.97
CA ASN A 230 2.74 13.71 -24.75
C ASN A 230 3.47 14.45 -23.62
N SER A 231 4.08 15.60 -23.94
CA SER A 231 4.89 16.41 -23.00
C SER A 231 4.12 16.82 -21.75
N HIS A 232 2.90 17.33 -21.91
CA HIS A 232 2.07 17.77 -20.79
C HIS A 232 1.71 16.61 -19.86
N LYS A 233 1.34 15.44 -20.42
CA LYS A 233 1.06 14.26 -19.60
C LYS A 233 2.31 13.78 -18.85
N PHE A 234 3.47 13.85 -19.48
CA PHE A 234 4.74 13.49 -18.84
C PHE A 234 5.02 14.39 -17.63
N GLU A 235 4.95 15.71 -17.83
CA GLU A 235 5.14 16.70 -16.77
C GLU A 235 4.16 16.48 -15.62
N ASP A 236 2.87 16.31 -15.92
CA ASP A 236 1.83 16.04 -14.91
C ASP A 236 2.14 14.79 -14.07
N ILE A 237 2.60 13.71 -14.71
CA ILE A 237 2.94 12.46 -14.02
C ILE A 237 4.17 12.67 -13.14
N ILE A 238 5.24 13.28 -13.65
CA ILE A 238 6.46 13.55 -12.88
C ILE A 238 6.14 14.42 -11.67
N HIS A 239 5.41 15.52 -11.87
CA HIS A 239 4.99 16.38 -10.78
C HIS A 239 4.15 15.64 -9.76
N LYS A 240 3.22 14.79 -10.19
CA LYS A 240 2.38 14.00 -9.27
C LYS A 240 3.20 13.01 -8.45
N VAL A 241 4.12 12.28 -9.08
CA VAL A 241 4.93 11.24 -8.42
C VAL A 241 5.97 11.84 -7.48
N LEU A 242 6.59 12.95 -7.86
CA LEU A 242 7.70 13.58 -7.12
C LEU A 242 7.31 14.83 -6.33
N LYS A 243 6.02 15.15 -6.24
CA LYS A 243 5.51 16.34 -5.52
C LYS A 243 6.07 16.49 -4.11
N SER A 244 6.20 15.38 -3.39
CA SER A 244 6.66 15.34 -2.00
C SER A 244 8.13 15.69 -1.82
N VAL A 245 8.92 15.68 -2.91
CA VAL A 245 10.34 16.01 -2.92
C VAL A 245 10.69 17.13 -3.91
N GLN A 246 9.69 17.88 -4.34
CA GLN A 246 9.88 19.09 -5.12
C GLN A 246 10.62 20.13 -4.29
N MET A 247 11.66 20.72 -4.86
CA MET A 247 12.42 21.79 -4.23
C MET A 247 11.59 23.07 -4.23
N ASN A 248 11.46 23.68 -3.06
CA ASN A 248 10.86 25.01 -2.92
C ASN A 248 11.97 26.05 -2.85
N ILE A 249 12.16 26.81 -3.93
CA ILE A 249 13.15 27.88 -4.04
C ILE A 249 12.58 29.02 -4.88
N ASN A 250 12.86 30.25 -4.45
CA ASN A 250 12.52 31.46 -5.18
C ASN A 250 13.78 32.03 -5.80
N VAL A 251 13.69 32.45 -7.06
CA VAL A 251 14.82 32.94 -7.84
C VAL A 251 14.39 34.23 -8.53
N TYR A 252 15.25 35.25 -8.52
CA TYR A 252 14.99 36.52 -9.17
C TYR A 252 15.64 36.55 -10.54
N ASP A 253 14.91 37.02 -11.55
CA ASP A 253 15.48 37.29 -12.86
C ASP A 253 16.31 38.59 -12.88
N ALA A 254 16.94 38.89 -14.01
CA ALA A 254 17.75 40.10 -14.17
C ALA A 254 16.96 41.41 -13.97
N ASN A 255 15.63 41.37 -14.06
CA ASN A 255 14.73 42.50 -13.85
C ASN A 255 14.22 42.58 -12.40
N GLY A 256 14.64 41.67 -11.52
CA GLY A 256 14.18 41.59 -10.13
C GLY A 256 12.79 40.98 -9.97
N VAL A 257 12.25 40.31 -11.00
CA VAL A 257 10.97 39.59 -10.89
C VAL A 257 11.23 38.23 -10.24
N GLU A 258 10.40 37.88 -9.25
CA GLU A 258 10.47 36.61 -8.55
C GLU A 258 9.83 35.47 -9.35
N HIS A 259 10.55 34.36 -9.46
CA HIS A 259 10.11 33.14 -10.14
C HIS A 259 10.31 31.93 -9.22
N GLN A 260 9.44 30.93 -9.35
CA GLN A 260 9.50 29.70 -8.55
C GLN A 260 9.53 28.46 -9.46
N PRO A 261 10.74 27.94 -9.78
CA PRO A 261 10.89 26.77 -10.64
C PRO A 261 10.31 25.52 -10.00
N ARG A 262 9.44 24.82 -10.73
CA ARG A 262 8.72 23.63 -10.22
C ARG A 262 9.34 22.30 -10.62
N GLU A 263 10.31 22.30 -11.51
CA GLU A 263 10.83 21.07 -12.14
C GLU A 263 12.06 20.50 -11.43
N TRP A 264 12.40 21.00 -10.24
CA TRP A 264 13.54 20.56 -9.45
C TRP A 264 13.10 19.63 -8.31
N PHE A 265 13.75 18.47 -8.20
CA PHE A 265 13.40 17.42 -7.25
C PHE A 265 14.62 16.87 -6.53
N VAL A 266 14.49 16.59 -5.24
CA VAL A 266 15.53 15.96 -4.41
C VAL A 266 15.24 14.46 -4.33
N VAL A 267 15.81 13.70 -5.26
CA VAL A 267 15.52 12.27 -5.43
C VAL A 267 16.74 11.54 -5.99
N PRO A 268 17.11 10.35 -5.48
CA PRO A 268 18.25 9.61 -6.00
C PRO A 268 18.12 9.33 -7.50
N PHE A 269 19.22 9.50 -8.24
CA PHE A 269 19.22 9.37 -9.70
C PHE A 269 18.64 8.03 -10.19
N GLY A 270 19.01 6.92 -9.57
CA GLY A 270 18.49 5.59 -9.94
C GLY A 270 16.95 5.50 -9.87
N ILE A 271 16.31 6.24 -8.95
CA ILE A 271 14.84 6.30 -8.88
C ILE A 271 14.26 7.12 -10.04
N ILE A 272 14.94 8.18 -10.48
CA ILE A 272 14.54 8.96 -11.66
C ILE A 272 14.52 8.06 -12.90
N GLU A 273 15.57 7.27 -13.12
CA GLU A 273 15.67 6.37 -14.28
C GLU A 273 14.47 5.42 -14.34
N ILE A 274 14.08 4.89 -13.18
CA ILE A 274 12.98 3.93 -13.08
C ILE A 274 11.63 4.60 -13.25
N ILE A 275 11.44 5.79 -12.70
CA ILE A 275 10.22 6.56 -12.94
C ILE A 275 10.07 6.81 -14.44
N ILE A 276 11.13 7.22 -15.13
CA ILE A 276 11.11 7.42 -16.59
C ILE A 276 10.75 6.13 -17.30
N GLN A 277 11.38 5.00 -16.98
CA GLN A 277 11.05 3.69 -17.55
C GLN A 277 9.58 3.31 -17.34
N ARG A 278 9.08 3.49 -16.11
CA ARG A 278 7.69 3.19 -15.73
C ARG A 278 6.68 4.13 -16.38
N ILE A 279 7.09 5.34 -16.76
CA ILE A 279 6.26 6.24 -17.56
C ILE A 279 6.18 5.74 -19.00
N LEU A 280 7.30 5.30 -19.57
CA LEU A 280 7.36 4.79 -20.95
C LEU A 280 6.58 3.48 -21.13
N ASP A 281 6.57 2.60 -20.13
CA ASP A 281 5.77 1.36 -20.14
C ASP A 281 4.32 1.55 -19.62
N GLY A 282 3.98 2.75 -19.14
CA GLY A 282 2.66 3.11 -18.62
C GLY A 282 2.34 2.56 -17.22
N THR A 283 3.23 1.80 -16.58
CA THR A 283 2.98 1.17 -15.28
C THR A 283 3.17 2.10 -14.08
N ILE A 284 3.74 3.31 -14.28
CA ILE A 284 3.94 4.34 -13.25
C ILE A 284 2.68 4.68 -12.46
N VAL A 285 1.49 4.50 -13.06
CA VAL A 285 0.19 4.75 -12.43
C VAL A 285 -0.09 3.88 -11.19
N ASN A 286 0.71 2.84 -11.00
CA ASN A 286 0.66 1.90 -9.89
C ASN A 286 1.74 2.17 -8.84
N TYR A 287 2.53 3.24 -8.98
CA TYR A 287 3.65 3.52 -8.07
C TYR A 287 3.55 4.94 -7.50
N LEU A 288 4.05 5.11 -6.28
CA LEU A 288 4.32 6.39 -5.64
C LEU A 288 5.75 6.41 -5.12
N TYR A 289 6.36 7.59 -5.04
CA TYR A 289 7.66 7.74 -4.40
C TYR A 289 7.52 7.86 -2.88
N ASN A 290 8.33 7.10 -2.14
CA ASN A 290 8.43 7.17 -0.69
C ASN A 290 9.69 7.95 -0.28
N PRO A 291 9.58 9.22 0.19
CA PRO A 291 10.75 10.04 0.52
C PRO A 291 11.56 9.53 1.71
N LYS A 292 10.91 8.85 2.66
CA LYS A 292 11.57 8.35 3.88
C LYS A 292 12.51 7.19 3.57
N LEU A 293 12.09 6.31 2.66
CA LEU A 293 12.82 5.10 2.28
C LEU A 293 13.57 5.26 0.94
N GLN A 294 13.38 6.40 0.27
CA GLN A 294 14.02 6.75 -1.00
C GLN A 294 13.84 5.70 -2.11
N CYS A 295 12.62 5.15 -2.22
CA CYS A 295 12.28 4.11 -3.19
C CYS A 295 10.83 4.21 -3.65
N LEU A 296 10.46 3.43 -4.68
CA LEU A 296 9.08 3.36 -5.16
C LEU A 296 8.24 2.39 -4.31
N GLU A 297 7.04 2.84 -3.96
CA GLU A 297 5.99 2.09 -3.30
C GLU A 297 4.93 1.74 -4.36
N LYS A 298 4.75 0.45 -4.64
CA LYS A 298 3.69 -0.05 -5.51
C LYS A 298 2.36 0.00 -4.75
N GLN A 299 1.43 0.78 -5.28
CA GLN A 299 0.06 0.81 -4.83
C GLN A 299 -0.68 -0.39 -5.40
N ILE A 300 -1.06 -1.33 -4.54
CA ILE A 300 -2.12 -2.28 -4.87
C ILE A 300 -3.43 -1.49 -4.84
N LYS A 301 -3.85 -0.97 -6.00
CA LYS A 301 -5.22 -0.47 -6.12
C LYS A 301 -6.14 -1.65 -5.91
N GLN A 302 -6.82 -1.68 -4.77
CA GLN A 302 -8.14 -2.29 -4.72
C GLN A 302 -8.94 -1.54 -5.77
N ASN A 303 -9.13 -2.11 -6.96
CA ASN A 303 -9.96 -1.51 -7.98
C ASN A 303 -11.31 -1.22 -7.31
N SER A 304 -11.63 0.04 -7.00
CA SER A 304 -12.92 0.44 -6.46
C SER A 304 -13.93 0.41 -7.60
N SER A 305 -15.12 -0.16 -7.39
CA SER A 305 -16.22 -0.26 -8.39
C SER A 305 -16.34 1.06 -9.16
N LYS A 306 -16.39 1.01 -10.51
CA LYS A 306 -16.63 2.24 -11.31
C LYS A 306 -18.06 2.76 -11.10
N TYR A 307 -18.93 1.90 -10.58
CA TYR A 307 -20.32 2.21 -10.27
C TYR A 307 -20.43 2.89 -8.90
N ASP A 308 -21.13 4.02 -8.83
CA ASP A 308 -21.44 4.69 -7.58
C ASP A 308 -22.51 3.91 -6.82
N THR A 309 -22.14 3.39 -5.65
CA THR A 309 -23.04 2.62 -4.79
C THR A 309 -23.53 3.43 -3.58
N GLN A 310 -23.29 4.75 -3.54
CA GLN A 310 -23.74 5.58 -2.42
C GLN A 310 -25.26 5.51 -2.27
N GLY A 311 -25.73 5.22 -1.05
CA GLY A 311 -27.15 5.13 -0.72
C GLY A 311 -27.85 3.81 -1.06
N MET A 312 -27.18 2.87 -1.75
CA MET A 312 -27.78 1.56 -2.06
C MET A 312 -27.60 0.56 -0.91
N ASN A 313 -28.66 -0.18 -0.59
CA ASN A 313 -28.57 -1.34 0.30
C ASN A 313 -28.12 -2.57 -0.49
N ILE A 314 -26.83 -2.91 -0.37
CA ILE A 314 -26.20 -3.98 -1.15
C ILE A 314 -25.92 -5.20 -0.29
N LEU A 315 -26.42 -6.36 -0.73
CA LEU A 315 -26.06 -7.64 -0.12
C LEU A 315 -24.92 -8.29 -0.90
N THR A 316 -23.79 -8.52 -0.22
CA THR A 316 -22.66 -9.25 -0.82
C THR A 316 -22.82 -10.76 -0.62
N LEU A 317 -22.69 -11.56 -1.67
CA LEU A 317 -22.81 -13.02 -1.65
C LEU A 317 -21.58 -13.67 -2.27
N ARG A 318 -21.15 -14.80 -1.70
CA ARG A 318 -20.10 -15.64 -2.29
C ARG A 318 -20.75 -16.73 -3.13
N ILE A 319 -20.21 -16.93 -4.33
CA ILE A 319 -20.67 -17.95 -5.29
C ILE A 319 -19.47 -18.64 -5.94
N ARG A 320 -19.74 -19.80 -6.57
CA ARG A 320 -18.76 -20.52 -7.38
C ARG A 320 -18.64 -19.84 -8.76
N GLN A 321 -17.49 -20.00 -9.43
CA GLN A 321 -17.22 -19.43 -10.76
C GLN A 321 -18.29 -19.79 -11.80
N ILE A 322 -18.85 -21.00 -11.73
CA ILE A 322 -19.91 -21.45 -12.65
C ILE A 322 -21.15 -20.55 -12.54
N LEU A 323 -21.62 -20.30 -11.32
CA LEU A 323 -22.79 -19.43 -11.07
C LEU A 323 -22.50 -17.99 -11.48
N PHE A 324 -21.26 -17.52 -11.33
CA PHE A 324 -20.87 -16.19 -11.79
C PHE A 324 -21.00 -16.07 -13.31
N ASN A 325 -20.49 -17.05 -14.05
CA ASN A 325 -20.61 -17.08 -15.51
C ASN A 325 -22.07 -17.17 -15.95
N GLU A 326 -22.92 -17.92 -15.24
CA GLU A 326 -24.35 -18.01 -15.54
C GLU A 326 -25.10 -16.68 -15.34
N ILE A 327 -24.77 -15.93 -14.29
CA ILE A 327 -25.33 -14.61 -14.00
C ILE A 327 -24.86 -13.61 -15.05
N VAL A 328 -23.55 -13.56 -15.33
CA VAL A 328 -22.99 -12.66 -16.35
C VAL A 328 -23.51 -13.00 -17.75
N GLY A 329 -23.72 -14.29 -18.04
CA GLY A 329 -24.31 -14.77 -19.28
C GLY A 329 -25.84 -14.63 -19.36
N GLY A 330 -26.51 -14.10 -18.33
CA GLY A 330 -27.96 -13.90 -18.30
C GLY A 330 -28.81 -15.17 -18.17
N THR A 331 -28.18 -16.34 -18.05
CA THR A 331 -28.88 -17.63 -17.90
C THR A 331 -29.47 -17.83 -16.50
N LYS A 332 -28.85 -17.23 -15.48
CA LYS A 332 -29.33 -17.28 -14.09
C LYS A 332 -29.93 -15.93 -13.72
N THR A 333 -31.26 -15.91 -13.61
CA THR A 333 -32.05 -14.70 -13.31
C THR A 333 -32.61 -14.69 -11.88
N VAL A 334 -32.42 -15.76 -11.11
CA VAL A 334 -32.92 -15.86 -9.72
C VAL A 334 -31.82 -16.45 -8.82
N GLU A 335 -31.57 -15.80 -7.68
CA GLU A 335 -30.68 -16.30 -6.63
C GLU A 335 -31.48 -16.70 -5.38
N ARG A 336 -31.28 -17.93 -4.90
CA ARG A 336 -32.01 -18.50 -3.76
C ARG A 336 -31.11 -18.64 -2.54
N ARG A 337 -31.60 -18.24 -1.36
CA ARG A 337 -30.89 -18.38 -0.09
C ARG A 337 -31.79 -18.88 1.02
N GLU A 338 -31.44 -20.02 1.58
CA GLU A 338 -32.05 -20.54 2.80
C GLU A 338 -31.69 -19.65 3.99
N ILE A 339 -32.70 -19.18 4.73
CA ILE A 339 -32.51 -18.40 5.94
C ILE A 339 -32.29 -19.35 7.12
N LYS A 340 -31.04 -19.46 7.57
CA LYS A 340 -30.68 -20.14 8.82
C LYS A 340 -30.74 -19.17 9.99
N GLN A 341 -30.93 -19.69 11.21
CA GLN A 341 -30.95 -18.89 12.45
C GLN A 341 -29.69 -18.01 12.60
N THR A 342 -28.53 -18.53 12.22
CA THR A 342 -27.23 -17.82 12.23
C THR A 342 -27.14 -16.68 11.21
N THR A 343 -27.95 -16.73 10.16
CA THR A 343 -27.98 -15.73 9.07
C THR A 343 -29.26 -14.89 9.06
N LEU A 344 -30.17 -15.11 10.01
CA LEU A 344 -31.51 -14.52 10.03
C LEU A 344 -31.46 -12.98 9.98
N ASN A 345 -30.59 -12.36 10.79
CA ASN A 345 -30.44 -10.90 10.84
C ASN A 345 -29.79 -10.29 9.59
N ARG A 346 -29.18 -11.12 8.72
CA ARG A 346 -28.62 -10.66 7.45
C ARG A 346 -29.71 -10.37 6.43
N TYR A 347 -30.79 -11.14 6.45
CA TYR A 347 -31.89 -11.05 5.49
C TYR A 347 -33.13 -10.38 6.05
N THR A 348 -33.23 -10.24 7.38
CA THR A 348 -34.40 -9.66 8.05
C THR A 348 -34.01 -8.59 9.05
N TYR A 349 -34.98 -7.77 9.44
CA TYR A 349 -34.88 -6.81 10.54
C TYR A 349 -36.16 -6.88 11.39
N ILE A 350 -36.07 -6.43 12.64
CA ILE A 350 -37.24 -6.26 13.50
C ILE A 350 -37.61 -4.78 13.44
N ASP A 351 -38.86 -4.48 13.12
CA ASP A 351 -39.37 -3.11 13.17
C ASP A 351 -39.59 -2.70 14.64
N PRO A 352 -38.93 -1.63 15.13
CA PRO A 352 -39.13 -1.16 16.50
C PRO A 352 -40.56 -0.74 16.83
N ALA A 353 -41.37 -0.40 15.83
CA ALA A 353 -42.74 0.10 16.03
C ALA A 353 -43.74 -1.00 16.40
N ASP A 354 -43.61 -2.20 15.81
CA ASP A 354 -44.54 -3.31 16.01
C ASP A 354 -43.88 -4.59 16.54
N GLY A 355 -42.55 -4.62 16.66
CA GLY A 355 -41.79 -5.77 17.13
C GLY A 355 -41.79 -6.96 16.17
N LYS A 356 -42.34 -6.82 14.96
CA LYS A 356 -42.40 -7.88 13.96
C LYS A 356 -41.14 -7.90 13.09
N ARG A 357 -40.84 -9.09 12.56
CA ARG A 357 -39.67 -9.32 11.72
C ARG A 357 -40.05 -9.24 10.24
N TYR A 358 -39.39 -8.35 9.50
CA TYR A 358 -39.60 -8.11 8.09
C TYR A 358 -38.36 -8.46 7.27
N LEU A 359 -38.55 -8.78 5.99
CA LEU A 359 -37.46 -9.01 5.06
C LEU A 359 -36.77 -7.69 4.71
N ARG A 360 -35.43 -7.68 4.72
CA ARG A 360 -34.64 -6.55 4.24
C ARG A 360 -34.76 -6.49 2.72
N ARG A 361 -35.10 -5.30 2.20
CA ARG A 361 -35.02 -5.01 0.77
C ARG A 361 -33.61 -4.62 0.41
N PHE A 362 -33.06 -5.23 -0.64
CA PHE A 362 -31.75 -4.90 -1.18
C PHE A 362 -31.95 -4.32 -2.58
N ASP A 363 -31.21 -3.27 -2.91
CA ASP A 363 -31.28 -2.64 -4.24
C ASP A 363 -30.41 -3.39 -5.25
N ALA A 364 -29.34 -4.04 -4.77
CA ALA A 364 -28.45 -4.84 -5.59
C ALA A 364 -27.77 -5.97 -4.80
N LEU A 365 -27.37 -7.02 -5.52
CA LEU A 365 -26.53 -8.10 -5.02
C LEU A 365 -25.13 -7.98 -5.61
N ARG A 366 -24.12 -8.05 -4.74
CA ARG A 366 -22.71 -8.15 -5.13
C ARG A 366 -22.25 -9.59 -5.01
N PHE A 367 -22.03 -10.25 -6.13
CA PHE A 367 -21.50 -11.61 -6.17
C PHE A 367 -19.97 -11.58 -6.26
N ILE A 368 -19.30 -12.42 -5.47
CA ILE A 368 -17.83 -12.54 -5.43
C ILE A 368 -17.43 -14.01 -5.57
N VAL A 369 -16.46 -14.29 -6.42
CA VAL A 369 -15.81 -15.60 -6.58
C VAL A 369 -14.44 -15.60 -5.89
N GLY A 370 -14.07 -16.71 -5.24
CA GLY A 370 -12.75 -16.91 -4.63
C GLY A 370 -12.72 -17.01 -3.09
N GLN A 371 -11.63 -17.56 -2.56
CA GLN A 371 -11.31 -17.56 -1.12
C GLN A 371 -10.28 -16.46 -0.80
N GLY A 372 -10.70 -15.47 -0.02
CA GLY A 372 -9.85 -14.34 0.40
C GLY A 372 -10.10 -13.09 -0.43
N GLY A 373 -10.28 -11.94 0.23
CA GLY A 373 -10.77 -10.69 -0.35
C GLY A 373 -9.80 -9.93 -1.27
N HIS A 374 -9.03 -10.62 -2.11
CA HIS A 374 -8.19 -10.03 -3.16
C HIS A 374 -8.39 -10.76 -4.49
N GLY A 375 -8.59 -10.01 -5.57
CA GLY A 375 -8.39 -10.48 -6.94
C GLY A 375 -9.60 -11.03 -7.67
N GLY A 376 -10.51 -11.75 -7.00
CA GLY A 376 -11.52 -12.56 -7.69
C GLY A 376 -12.61 -11.82 -8.47
N ASP A 377 -13.13 -12.52 -9.48
CA ASP A 377 -14.29 -12.14 -10.28
C ASP A 377 -15.45 -11.67 -9.41
N ASN A 378 -16.01 -10.50 -9.74
CA ASN A 378 -17.16 -9.96 -9.04
C ASN A 378 -18.12 -9.24 -9.97
N VAL A 379 -19.40 -9.32 -9.64
CA VAL A 379 -20.48 -8.73 -10.42
C VAL A 379 -21.49 -8.11 -9.46
N LEU A 380 -21.91 -6.89 -9.79
CA LEU A 380 -22.99 -6.18 -9.11
C LEU A 380 -24.23 -6.23 -10.00
N VAL A 381 -25.34 -6.74 -9.47
CA VAL A 381 -26.58 -6.94 -10.22
C VAL A 381 -27.73 -6.31 -9.45
N SER A 382 -28.63 -5.58 -10.11
CA SER A 382 -29.81 -5.02 -9.45
C SER A 382 -30.78 -6.11 -9.01
N VAL A 383 -31.57 -5.83 -7.97
CA VAL A 383 -32.65 -6.71 -7.52
C VAL A 383 -33.97 -6.07 -7.94
N VAL A 384 -34.73 -6.79 -8.77
CA VAL A 384 -36.03 -6.33 -9.27
C VAL A 384 -37.13 -6.67 -8.28
N ASP A 385 -37.05 -7.87 -7.69
CA ASP A 385 -38.03 -8.35 -6.74
C ASP A 385 -37.40 -9.29 -5.72
N THR A 386 -38.03 -9.41 -4.55
CA THR A 386 -37.61 -10.33 -3.50
C THR A 386 -38.82 -11.01 -2.89
N THR A 387 -38.86 -12.33 -2.99
CA THR A 387 -39.92 -13.17 -2.44
C THR A 387 -39.38 -14.04 -1.32
N TYR A 388 -40.27 -14.48 -0.43
CA TYR A 388 -39.94 -15.39 0.66
C TYR A 388 -41.01 -16.46 0.79
N ALA A 389 -40.60 -17.73 0.67
CA ALA A 389 -41.45 -18.90 0.84
C ALA A 389 -40.64 -20.02 1.49
N ASP A 390 -41.25 -20.76 2.42
CA ASP A 390 -40.68 -21.98 3.02
C ASP A 390 -39.25 -21.85 3.58
N GLY A 391 -38.92 -20.70 4.19
CA GLY A 391 -37.58 -20.47 4.75
C GLY A 391 -36.53 -20.06 3.71
N ILE A 392 -36.91 -19.89 2.45
CA ILE A 392 -36.04 -19.52 1.34
C ILE A 392 -36.40 -18.12 0.86
N VAL A 393 -35.38 -17.27 0.71
CA VAL A 393 -35.49 -15.98 0.02
C VAL A 393 -35.07 -16.17 -1.42
N GLU A 394 -35.90 -15.70 -2.35
CA GLU A 394 -35.55 -15.61 -3.77
C GLU A 394 -35.33 -14.16 -4.15
N PHE A 395 -34.17 -13.87 -4.73
CA PHE A 395 -33.83 -12.57 -5.30
C PHE A 395 -33.93 -12.66 -6.82
N HIS A 396 -34.85 -11.89 -7.41
CA HIS A 396 -34.98 -11.78 -8.85
C HIS A 396 -33.96 -10.76 -9.35
N LEU A 397 -32.99 -11.25 -10.12
CA LEU A 397 -31.86 -10.49 -10.64
C LEU A 397 -32.28 -9.69 -11.87
N GLY A 398 -31.95 -8.40 -11.86
CA GLY A 398 -32.18 -7.49 -12.98
C GLY A 398 -30.92 -7.26 -13.80
N GLU A 399 -30.69 -6.00 -14.16
CA GLU A 399 -29.56 -5.57 -14.96
C GLU A 399 -28.23 -5.66 -14.19
N ILE A 400 -27.17 -5.93 -14.94
CA ILE A 400 -25.81 -5.95 -14.40
C ILE A 400 -25.29 -4.51 -14.34
N LEU A 401 -24.97 -4.05 -13.13
CA LEU A 401 -24.53 -2.68 -12.84
C LEU A 401 -22.99 -2.51 -12.94
N ASP A 402 -22.22 -3.55 -12.59
CA ASP A 402 -20.76 -3.56 -12.72
C ASP A 402 -20.27 -5.01 -12.88
N ILE A 403 -19.29 -5.26 -13.75
CA ILE A 403 -18.63 -6.57 -13.92
C ILE A 403 -17.14 -6.37 -13.80
N ARG A 404 -16.51 -7.28 -13.07
CA ARG A 404 -15.06 -7.35 -12.96
C ARG A 404 -14.61 -8.78 -13.11
N ARG A 405 -13.66 -8.97 -14.01
CA ARG A 405 -12.94 -10.20 -14.18
C ARG A 405 -11.50 -9.97 -13.78
N GLU A 406 -10.89 -10.95 -13.14
CA GLU A 406 -9.45 -10.96 -12.93
C GLU A 406 -8.79 -11.14 -14.31
N ASP A 407 -8.14 -10.10 -14.83
CA ASP A 407 -7.43 -10.17 -16.12
C ASP A 407 -6.26 -11.16 -15.98
N GLY A 408 -6.52 -12.37 -16.45
CA GLY A 408 -5.59 -13.49 -16.37
C GLY A 408 -6.00 -14.66 -17.26
N MET A 409 -6.70 -14.42 -18.37
CA MET A 409 -6.72 -15.31 -19.53
C MET A 409 -7.16 -14.49 -20.75
N ALA A 410 -6.19 -14.13 -21.58
CA ALA A 410 -6.46 -13.92 -22.99
C ALA A 410 -7.18 -15.18 -23.51
N LEU A 411 -8.44 -15.04 -23.88
CA LEU A 411 -9.00 -15.94 -24.88
C LEU A 411 -8.36 -15.53 -26.20
N LEU A 412 -7.65 -16.49 -26.79
CA LEU A 412 -6.98 -16.47 -28.10
C LEU A 412 -7.67 -15.60 -29.15
#